data_AF-A0AAC9MTM0-F1
#
_entry.id   AF-A0AAC9MTM0-F1
#
_cell.length_a   1.000
_cell.length_b   1.000
_cell.length_c   1.000
_cell.angle_alpha   90.00
_cell.angle_beta   90.00
_cell.angle_gamma   90.00
#
_symmetry.space_group_name_H-M   'P 1'
#
loop_
_entity.id
_entity.type
_entity.pdbx_description
1 polymer ?
#
loop_
_entity_poly.entity_id
_entity_poly.type
_entity_poly.pdbx_seq_one_letter_code
_entity_poly.pdbx_strand_id
1 'polypeptide(L)'
;MSQSWCSIGAGRTGFAYSGAFRTKARFSVEVYIDTGEKEKNKQFFDRLYAQKEGIEKEINMTLSWERLDNARACRIAVYREGSIDASEEELNELQDWAIETLIKLYLVNGSKRYNEIEPLCR
;
A
#
# COMPACT_ATOMS: atom_id res chain seq x y z
N MET A 1 -8.60 -19.78 -10.68
CA MET A 1 -9.18 -18.44 -10.51
C MET A 1 -8.04 -17.45 -10.67
N SER A 2 -8.08 -16.65 -11.74
CA SER A 2 -6.96 -15.82 -12.19
C SER A 2 -6.74 -14.66 -11.22
N GLN A 3 -5.57 -14.61 -10.58
CA GLN A 3 -5.13 -13.51 -9.73
C GLN A 3 -4.35 -12.54 -10.63
N SER A 4 -4.98 -11.49 -11.14
CA SER A 4 -4.27 -10.44 -11.87
C SER A 4 -3.49 -9.58 -10.88
N TRP A 5 -2.17 -9.71 -10.91
CA TRP A 5 -1.22 -9.01 -10.04
C TRP A 5 -0.40 -8.04 -10.89
N CYS A 6 -0.58 -6.73 -10.69
CA CYS A 6 0.36 -5.73 -11.18
C CYS A 6 1.12 -5.17 -9.98
N SER A 7 2.37 -5.64 -9.81
CA SER A 7 3.31 -5.08 -8.85
C SER A 7 4.23 -4.12 -9.55
N ILE A 8 4.21 -2.86 -9.12
CA ILE A 8 5.24 -1.90 -9.47
C ILE A 8 6.23 -1.90 -8.30
N GLY A 9 7.45 -2.35 -8.56
CA GLY A 9 8.55 -2.21 -7.62
C GLY A 9 8.81 -0.72 -7.38
N ALA A 10 8.89 -0.31 -6.12
CA ALA A 10 9.04 1.10 -5.70
C ALA A 10 10.38 1.77 -6.11
N GLY A 11 11.19 1.16 -6.99
CA GLY A 11 12.59 1.54 -7.22
C GLY A 11 13.49 1.32 -5.99
N ARG A 12 12.99 0.63 -4.96
CA ARG A 12 13.60 0.43 -3.64
C ARG A 12 13.37 -1.02 -3.20
N THR A 13 14.39 -1.67 -2.64
CA THR A 13 14.30 -3.04 -2.14
C THR A 13 13.30 -3.13 -0.98
N GLY A 14 12.27 -3.95 -1.13
CA GLY A 14 11.35 -4.33 -0.06
C GLY A 14 10.07 -3.51 0.10
N PHE A 15 9.75 -2.58 -0.80
CA PHE A 15 8.42 -1.96 -0.88
C PHE A 15 7.80 -2.26 -2.24
N ALA A 16 6.61 -2.85 -2.23
CA ALA A 16 5.82 -3.11 -3.43
C ALA A 16 4.47 -2.40 -3.33
N TYR A 17 4.06 -1.75 -4.41
CA TYR A 17 2.73 -1.16 -4.52
C TYR A 17 1.89 -1.99 -5.48
N SER A 18 0.67 -2.33 -5.07
CA SER A 18 -0.24 -3.15 -5.88
C SER A 18 -1.70 -2.76 -5.68
N GLY A 19 -2.49 -2.98 -6.73
CA GLY A 19 -3.96 -3.00 -6.68
C GLY A 19 -4.45 -4.43 -6.86
N ALA A 20 -5.41 -4.88 -6.05
CA ALA A 20 -5.91 -6.24 -6.10
C ALA A 20 -7.40 -6.34 -5.78
N PHE A 21 -8.11 -7.16 -6.55
CA PHE A 21 -9.46 -7.59 -6.19
C PHE A 21 -9.38 -8.60 -5.04
N ARG A 22 -10.22 -8.39 -4.04
CA ARG A 22 -10.39 -9.21 -2.85
C ARG A 22 -11.74 -9.92 -2.94
N THR A 23 -11.85 -11.01 -2.20
CA THR A 23 -13.13 -11.73 -2.04
C THR A 23 -14.20 -10.80 -1.46
N LYS A 24 -15.47 -11.05 -1.81
CA LYS A 24 -16.65 -10.26 -1.39
C LYS A 24 -16.74 -8.86 -2.03
N ALA A 25 -16.48 -8.76 -3.33
CA ALA A 25 -16.63 -7.52 -4.12
C ALA A 25 -15.88 -6.33 -3.51
N ARG A 26 -14.61 -6.56 -3.15
CA ARG A 26 -13.74 -5.51 -2.62
C ARG A 26 -12.54 -5.33 -3.54
N PHE A 27 -12.10 -4.10 -3.70
CA PHE A 27 -10.86 -3.76 -4.37
C PHE A 27 -9.94 -3.06 -3.37
N SER A 28 -8.66 -3.42 -3.36
CA SER A 28 -7.68 -2.85 -2.44
C SER A 28 -6.47 -2.31 -3.18
N VAL A 29 -6.03 -1.12 -2.80
CA VAL A 29 -4.71 -0.59 -3.13
C VAL A 29 -3.83 -0.71 -1.90
N GLU A 30 -2.67 -1.34 -2.03
CA GLU A 30 -1.80 -1.63 -0.90
C GLU A 30 -0.33 -1.36 -1.15
N VAL A 31 0.34 -0.99 -0.05
CA VAL A 31 1.78 -0.96 0.09
C VAL A 31 2.18 -2.18 0.90
N TYR A 32 2.91 -3.09 0.26
CA TYR A 32 3.47 -4.28 0.88
C TYR A 32 4.92 -4.01 1.25
N ILE A 33 5.25 -4.17 2.53
CA ILE A 33 6.57 -3.93 3.10
C ILE A 33 7.18 -5.30 3.43
N ASP A 34 8.15 -5.72 2.62
CA ASP A 34 8.91 -6.95 2.83
C ASP A 34 10.36 -6.84 2.34
N THR A 35 11.25 -6.44 3.22
CA THR A 35 12.71 -6.35 3.00
C THR A 35 13.44 -7.68 3.15
N GLY A 36 12.75 -8.77 3.46
CA GLY A 36 13.37 -10.06 3.80
C GLY A 36 13.71 -10.22 5.29
N GLU A 37 13.72 -9.13 6.06
CA GLU A 37 13.98 -9.12 7.50
C GLU A 37 12.75 -8.65 8.28
N LYS A 38 12.20 -9.52 9.16
CA LYS A 38 10.97 -9.23 9.92
C LYS A 38 11.11 -7.96 10.76
N GLU A 39 12.18 -7.86 11.54
CA GLU A 39 12.39 -6.73 12.46
C GLU A 39 12.50 -5.40 11.71
N LYS A 40 13.22 -5.36 10.58
CA LYS A 40 13.28 -4.17 9.72
C LYS A 40 11.90 -3.78 9.22
N ASN A 41 11.11 -4.73 8.73
CA ASN A 41 9.73 -4.47 8.27
C ASN A 41 8.86 -3.87 9.38
N LYS A 42 8.94 -4.40 10.61
CA LYS A 42 8.18 -3.85 11.75
C LYS A 42 8.66 -2.45 12.12
N GLN A 43 9.97 -2.19 12.12
CA GLN A 43 10.50 -0.84 12.37
C GLN A 43 10.04 0.18 11.32
N PHE A 44 10.04 -0.18 10.03
CA PHE A 44 9.49 0.69 8.98
C PHE A 44 8.01 0.95 9.19
N PHE A 45 7.23 -0.10 9.46
CA PHE A 45 5.82 0.02 9.73
C PHE A 45 5.54 0.91 10.94
N ASP A 46 6.24 0.70 12.06
CA ASP A 46 6.03 1.43 13.31
C ASP A 46 6.36 2.93 13.12
N ARG A 47 7.39 3.27 12.32
CA ARG A 47 7.72 4.67 11.96
C ARG A 47 6.66 5.33 11.08
N LEU A 48 6.09 4.60 10.12
CA LEU A 48 4.98 5.09 9.31
C LEU A 48 3.72 5.23 10.16
N TYR A 49 3.47 4.28 11.05
CA TYR A 49 2.32 4.26 11.94
C TYR A 49 2.37 5.40 12.97
N ALA A 50 3.54 5.75 13.50
CA ALA A 50 3.73 6.93 14.34
C ALA A 50 3.31 8.24 13.65
N GLN A 51 3.25 8.21 12.32
CA GLN A 51 2.90 9.34 11.47
C GLN A 51 1.53 9.17 10.79
N LYS A 52 0.77 8.14 11.21
CA LYS A 52 -0.52 7.75 10.64
C LYS A 52 -1.45 8.93 10.43
N GLU A 53 -1.69 9.72 11.47
CA GLU A 53 -2.66 10.83 11.40
C GLU A 53 -2.26 11.87 10.35
N GLY A 54 -0.97 12.18 10.25
CA GLY A 54 -0.45 13.10 9.23
C GLY A 54 -0.59 12.53 7.83
N ILE A 55 -0.31 11.24 7.65
CA ILE A 55 -0.45 10.53 6.36
C ILE A 55 -1.91 10.51 5.92
N GLU A 56 -2.82 10.07 6.79
CA GLU A 56 -4.26 9.97 6.50
C GLU A 56 -4.87 11.34 6.19
N LYS A 57 -4.40 12.39 6.87
CA LYS A 57 -4.82 13.78 6.60
C LYS A 57 -4.28 14.30 5.27
N GLU A 58 -3.04 13.97 4.90
CA GLU A 58 -2.42 14.44 3.66
C GLU A 58 -3.05 13.78 2.42
N ILE A 59 -3.32 12.46 2.48
CA ILE A 59 -4.00 11.75 1.40
C ILE A 59 -5.53 11.93 1.43
N ASN A 60 -6.06 12.45 2.55
CA ASN A 60 -7.50 12.59 2.84
C ASN A 60 -8.27 11.26 2.70
N MET A 61 -7.68 10.17 3.21
CA MET A 61 -8.25 8.82 3.18
C MET A 61 -7.87 8.07 4.44
N THR A 62 -8.77 7.21 4.92
CA THR A 62 -8.47 6.30 6.03
C THR A 62 -7.69 5.10 5.51
N LEU A 63 -6.52 4.85 6.12
CA LEU A 63 -5.68 3.72 5.76
C LEU A 63 -5.92 2.56 6.73
N SER A 64 -5.86 1.34 6.21
CA SER A 64 -5.78 0.13 7.00
C SER A 64 -4.31 -0.17 7.27
N TRP A 65 -3.95 -0.17 8.55
CA TRP A 65 -2.59 -0.39 9.02
C TRP A 65 -2.46 -1.81 9.55
N GLU A 66 -1.93 -2.70 8.73
CA GLU A 66 -1.86 -4.12 9.02
C GLU A 66 -0.40 -4.53 9.28
N ARG A 67 0.01 -4.49 10.55
CA ARG A 67 1.36 -4.90 10.95
C ARG A 67 1.63 -6.36 10.64
N LEU A 68 0.61 -7.23 10.66
CA LEU A 68 0.72 -8.68 10.47
C LEU A 68 1.79 -9.30 11.40
N ASP A 69 1.62 -9.23 12.72
CA ASP A 69 2.64 -9.67 13.70
C ASP A 69 3.07 -11.14 13.54
N ASN A 70 2.16 -11.99 13.05
CA ASN A 70 2.43 -13.40 12.75
C ASN A 70 3.18 -13.61 11.42
N ALA A 71 3.29 -12.57 10.58
CA ALA A 71 3.98 -12.62 9.29
C ALA A 71 5.25 -11.76 9.32
N ARG A 72 6.16 -12.07 8.38
CA ARG A 72 7.37 -11.27 8.14
C ARG A 72 7.02 -9.88 7.59
N ALA A 73 6.09 -9.83 6.66
CA ALA A 73 5.72 -8.61 5.97
C ALA A 73 4.82 -7.71 6.84
N CYS A 74 4.70 -6.46 6.42
CA CYS A 74 3.68 -5.53 6.90
C CYS A 74 2.91 -5.00 5.68
N ARG A 75 1.68 -4.55 5.90
CA ARG A 75 0.82 -4.03 4.84
C ARG A 75 0.11 -2.75 5.28
N ILE A 76 0.03 -1.80 4.37
CA ILE A 76 -0.80 -0.60 4.50
C ILE A 76 -1.75 -0.60 3.30
N ALA A 77 -3.05 -0.64 3.53
CA ALA A 77 -4.03 -0.84 2.46
C ALA A 77 -5.19 0.16 2.53
N VAL A 78 -5.75 0.50 1.38
CA VAL A 78 -7.01 1.21 1.24
C VAL A 78 -7.99 0.28 0.57
N TYR A 79 -9.18 0.14 1.16
CA TYR A 79 -10.23 -0.73 0.65
C TYR A 79 -11.36 0.11 0.08
N ARG A 80 -11.87 -0.31 -1.07
CA ARG A 80 -13.08 0.20 -1.70
C ARG A 80 -13.95 -0.98 -2.13
N GLU A 81 -15.25 -0.75 -2.27
CA GLU A 81 -16.12 -1.73 -2.94
C GLU A 81 -15.78 -1.77 -4.43
N GLY A 82 -15.76 -2.96 -5.01
CA GLY A 82 -15.39 -3.18 -6.39
C GLY A 82 -15.32 -4.65 -6.73
N SER A 83 -16.02 -5.05 -7.78
CA SER A 83 -16.01 -6.43 -8.28
C SER A 83 -15.22 -6.52 -9.58
N ILE A 84 -14.56 -7.65 -9.79
CA ILE A 84 -13.92 -7.94 -11.09
C ILE A 84 -14.97 -8.19 -12.19
N ASP A 85 -16.19 -8.59 -11.79
CA ASP A 85 -17.32 -8.84 -12.68
C ASP A 85 -18.17 -7.57 -12.93
N ALA A 86 -17.67 -6.39 -12.52
CA ALA A 86 -18.34 -5.11 -12.73
C ALA A 86 -18.31 -4.68 -14.22
N SER A 87 -19.07 -3.65 -14.57
CA SER A 87 -19.05 -3.13 -15.94
C SER A 87 -17.66 -2.57 -16.29
N GLU A 88 -17.35 -2.45 -17.59
CA GLU A 88 -16.09 -1.86 -18.04
C GLU A 88 -15.92 -0.41 -17.55
N GLU A 89 -17.02 0.34 -17.45
CA GLU A 89 -17.06 1.70 -16.90
C GLU A 89 -16.67 1.71 -15.42
N GLU A 90 -17.26 0.83 -14.61
CA GLU A 90 -16.92 0.69 -13.18
C GLU A 90 -15.48 0.23 -12.98
N LEU A 91 -14.99 -0.66 -13.85
CA LEU A 91 -13.59 -1.13 -13.81
C LEU A 91 -12.61 0.00 -14.15
N ASN A 92 -12.93 0.85 -15.11
CA ASN A 92 -12.11 2.03 -15.44
C ASN A 92 -12.11 3.04 -14.28
N GLU A 93 -13.26 3.31 -13.65
CA GLU A 93 -13.32 4.16 -12.46
C GLU A 93 -12.51 3.60 -11.29
N LEU A 94 -12.53 2.28 -11.09
CA LEU A 94 -11.71 1.60 -10.10
C LEU A 94 -10.22 1.71 -10.42
N GLN A 95 -9.86 1.59 -11.70
CA GLN A 95 -8.48 1.73 -12.15
C GLN A 95 -7.95 3.16 -11.95
N ASP A 96 -8.72 4.17 -12.35
CA ASP A 96 -8.35 5.57 -12.18
C ASP A 96 -8.19 5.91 -10.70
N TRP A 97 -9.14 5.48 -9.87
CA TRP A 97 -9.05 5.59 -8.42
C TRP A 97 -7.81 4.87 -7.86
N ALA A 98 -7.48 3.69 -8.39
CA ALA A 98 -6.31 2.94 -7.96
C ALA A 98 -5.01 3.71 -8.25
N ILE A 99 -4.89 4.24 -9.46
CA ILE A 99 -3.72 5.01 -9.91
C ILE A 99 -3.57 6.28 -9.06
N GLU A 100 -4.64 7.03 -8.84
CA GLU A 100 -4.61 8.23 -7.99
C GLU A 100 -4.19 7.90 -6.55
N THR A 101 -4.74 6.82 -5.99
CA THR A 101 -4.43 6.38 -4.62
C THR A 101 -2.96 5.93 -4.52
N LEU A 102 -2.47 5.20 -5.51
CA LEU A 102 -1.07 4.78 -5.61
C LEU A 102 -0.12 5.98 -5.68
N ILE A 103 -0.44 6.99 -6.48
CA ILE A 103 0.36 8.22 -6.58
C ILE A 103 0.40 8.95 -5.23
N LYS A 104 -0.74 9.10 -4.55
CA LYS A 104 -0.80 9.73 -3.21
C LYS A 104 0.07 8.97 -2.21
N LEU A 105 -0.06 7.64 -2.14
CA LEU A 105 0.75 6.79 -1.27
C LEU A 105 2.25 6.89 -1.59
N TYR A 106 2.60 6.90 -2.88
CA TYR A 106 3.97 7.04 -3.33
C TYR A 106 4.58 8.39 -2.97
N LEU A 107 3.84 9.50 -3.15
CA LEU A 107 4.32 10.85 -2.86
C LEU A 107 4.53 11.09 -1.36
N VAL A 108 3.59 10.63 -0.52
CA VAL A 108 3.72 10.76 0.94
C VAL A 108 4.94 9.99 1.45
N ASN A 109 5.25 8.85 0.82
CA ASN A 109 6.41 8.04 1.19
C ASN A 109 7.72 8.56 0.56
N GLY A 110 7.66 9.12 -0.65
CA GLY A 110 8.81 9.50 -1.45
C GLY A 110 9.35 10.92 -1.24
N SER A 111 8.50 11.88 -0.87
CA SER A 111 8.86 13.31 -0.98
C SER A 111 9.43 13.94 0.29
N LYS A 112 9.26 13.33 1.47
CA LYS A 112 9.72 13.92 2.75
C LYS A 112 10.29 12.95 3.77
N ARG A 113 9.86 11.69 3.76
CA ARG A 113 10.14 10.73 4.86
C ARG A 113 11.22 9.69 4.55
N TYR A 114 11.60 9.52 3.28
CA TYR A 114 12.57 8.50 2.88
C TYR A 114 13.95 8.70 3.52
N ASN A 115 14.46 9.93 3.59
CA ASN A 115 15.77 10.21 4.21
C ASN A 115 15.82 9.91 5.71
N GLU A 116 14.66 9.84 6.38
CA GLU A 116 14.56 9.49 7.81
C GLU A 116 14.55 7.96 8.04
N ILE A 117 14.12 7.19 7.03
CA ILE A 117 14.05 5.72 7.06
C ILE A 117 15.21 5.03 6.32
N GLU A 118 15.88 5.73 5.40
CA GLU A 118 17.05 5.27 4.64
C GLU A 118 18.18 4.63 5.47
N PRO A 119 18.52 5.09 6.70
CA PRO A 119 19.58 4.49 7.49
C PRO A 119 19.33 3.02 7.87
N LEU A 120 18.08 2.55 7.80
CA LEU A 120 17.69 1.17 8.11
C LEU A 120 17.68 0.24 6.88
N CYS A 121 17.73 0.81 5.67
CA CYS A 121 17.74 0.07 4.40
C CYS A 121 19.15 -0.36 3.96
N ARG A 122 20.21 0.09 4.65
CA ARG A 122 21.59 -0.37 4.44
C ARG A 122 21.96 -1.56 5.32
#